data_AF-A0A930YTE2-F1
#
_entry.id   AF-A0A930YTE2-F1
#
_cell.length_a   1.000
_cell.length_b   1.000
_cell.length_c   1.000
_cell.angle_alpha   90.00
_cell.angle_beta   90.00
_cell.angle_gamma   90.00
#
_symmetry.space_group_name_H-M   'P 1'
#
loop_
_entity.id
_entity.type
_entity.pdbx_description
1 polymer ?
#
loop_
_entity_poly.entity_id
_entity_poly.type
_entity_poly.pdbx_seq_one_letter_code
_entity_poly.pdbx_strand_id
1 'polypeptide(L)'
;MNQQAFELGKSAYDQGDWFVAISQFDVAKEPGEVNGQIDHLLGNAYMKLGQFDSAASAYKSALADASYGKVGALSTNQGRALLAAGRVQEAIAALTNAVQDVSYATPYKAQLALGSAYEKIGDIRNAGIAYRNAAVDEKNPNPSSALCSLGACFMGLNRPVDAVEAYRTALDFANPLDNSNKIYADLGLAYVAANRMSEAVDAFTHATADGSFVLANQQQSAFDAARKAITAMASGKPSETDAFLQAAGYGAYDPLDPTGMSGELIPSAEDTGFFQITEQEIIEQDKKDKKIRRKHRHTGLKVFITILILLILAVGGAGYAYYRGYGWPTQQ
;
A
#
# COMPACT_ATOMS: atom_id res chain seq x y z
N MET A 1 -42.80 -9.62 -2.65
CA MET A 1 -42.15 -9.07 -1.44
C MET A 1 -43.17 -8.62 -0.41
N ASN A 2 -43.05 -9.10 0.82
CA ASN A 2 -43.78 -8.60 1.99
C ASN A 2 -43.09 -7.34 2.56
N GLN A 3 -43.66 -6.17 2.30
CA GLN A 3 -43.10 -4.87 2.69
C GLN A 3 -42.95 -4.70 4.21
N GLN A 4 -43.90 -5.22 5.01
CA GLN A 4 -43.85 -5.06 6.46
C GLN A 4 -42.66 -5.82 7.05
N ALA A 5 -42.47 -7.07 6.63
CA ALA A 5 -41.32 -7.86 7.04
C ALA A 5 -40.01 -7.22 6.57
N PHE A 6 -39.99 -6.63 5.37
CA PHE A 6 -38.82 -5.92 4.86
C PHE A 6 -38.40 -4.73 5.74
N GLU A 7 -39.36 -3.88 6.15
CA GLU A 7 -39.05 -2.74 7.02
C GLU A 7 -38.62 -3.17 8.43
N LEU A 8 -39.23 -4.23 8.98
CA LEU A 8 -38.78 -4.82 10.25
C LEU A 8 -37.35 -5.36 10.15
N GLY A 9 -37.03 -6.05 9.04
CA GLY A 9 -35.69 -6.54 8.76
C GLY A 9 -34.66 -5.42 8.64
N LYS A 10 -35.00 -4.32 7.96
CA LYS A 10 -34.14 -3.13 7.89
C LYS A 10 -33.93 -2.49 9.26
N SER A 11 -34.98 -2.35 10.05
CA SER A 11 -34.88 -1.79 11.41
C SER A 11 -33.96 -2.64 12.30
N ALA A 12 -34.10 -3.97 12.25
CA ALA A 12 -33.21 -4.88 12.96
C ALA A 12 -31.75 -4.80 12.45
N TYR A 13 -31.57 -4.71 11.12
CA TYR A 13 -30.26 -4.55 10.49
C TYR A 13 -29.55 -3.27 10.95
N ASP A 14 -30.27 -2.15 11.02
CA ASP A 14 -29.73 -0.87 11.46
C ASP A 14 -29.37 -0.88 12.96
N GLN A 15 -30.06 -1.68 13.76
CA GLN A 15 -29.76 -1.92 15.18
C GLN A 15 -28.62 -2.92 15.40
N GLY A 16 -28.16 -3.61 14.35
CA GLY A 16 -27.17 -4.67 14.43
C GLY A 16 -27.69 -6.00 14.96
N ASP A 17 -29.01 -6.18 15.04
CA ASP A 17 -29.62 -7.48 15.32
C ASP A 17 -29.69 -8.31 14.04
N TRP A 18 -28.55 -8.92 13.71
CA TRP A 18 -28.37 -9.64 12.45
C TRP A 18 -29.26 -10.88 12.34
N PHE A 19 -29.57 -11.55 13.47
CA PHE A 19 -30.41 -12.75 13.46
C PHE A 19 -31.86 -12.39 13.15
N VAL A 20 -32.40 -11.37 13.82
CA VAL A 20 -33.76 -10.89 13.51
C VAL A 20 -33.82 -10.31 12.11
N ALA A 21 -32.80 -9.56 11.67
CA ALA A 21 -32.74 -9.04 10.31
C ALA A 21 -32.85 -10.16 9.27
N ILE A 22 -32.06 -11.23 9.40
CA ILE A 22 -32.10 -12.39 8.49
C ILE A 22 -33.49 -13.02 8.50
N SER A 23 -34.05 -13.32 9.67
CA SER A 23 -35.37 -13.94 9.79
C SER A 23 -36.46 -13.10 9.11
N GLN A 24 -36.42 -11.78 9.29
CA GLN A 24 -37.39 -10.87 8.67
C GLN A 24 -37.19 -10.73 7.17
N PHE A 25 -35.94 -10.76 6.69
CA PHE A 25 -35.65 -10.75 5.25
C PHE A 25 -36.09 -12.05 4.55
N ASP A 26 -35.95 -13.19 5.20
CA ASP A 26 -36.47 -14.47 4.68
C ASP A 26 -38.00 -14.47 4.60
N VAL A 27 -38.69 -13.84 5.57
CA VAL A 27 -40.15 -13.64 5.51
C VAL A 27 -40.54 -12.59 4.45
N ALA A 28 -39.71 -11.57 4.24
CA ALA A 28 -39.94 -10.52 3.27
C ALA A 28 -39.89 -11.02 1.82
N LYS A 29 -39.06 -12.03 1.56
CA LYS A 29 -38.82 -12.58 0.22
C LYS A 29 -39.70 -13.81 -0.03
N GLU A 30 -40.57 -13.75 -1.02
CA GLU A 30 -41.43 -14.89 -1.37
C GLU A 30 -40.61 -16.04 -2.00
N PRO A 31 -41.04 -17.31 -1.83
CA PRO A 31 -40.35 -18.44 -2.45
C PRO A 31 -40.27 -18.27 -3.98
N GLY A 32 -39.05 -18.26 -4.52
CA GLY A 32 -38.79 -18.08 -5.96
C GLY A 32 -38.73 -16.62 -6.43
N GLU A 33 -38.99 -15.65 -5.55
CA GLU A 33 -38.82 -14.23 -5.85
C GLU A 33 -37.33 -13.90 -6.04
N VAL A 34 -37.01 -13.12 -7.06
CA VAL A 34 -35.68 -12.54 -7.26
C VAL A 34 -35.72 -11.11 -6.71
N ASN A 35 -34.92 -10.83 -5.69
CA ASN A 35 -34.87 -9.50 -5.06
C ASN A 35 -33.45 -9.19 -4.60
N GLY A 36 -32.71 -8.48 -5.44
CA GLY A 36 -31.30 -8.20 -5.21
C GLY A 36 -31.04 -7.32 -3.99
N GLN A 37 -32.02 -6.48 -3.60
CA GLN A 37 -31.90 -5.65 -2.40
C GLN A 37 -31.95 -6.49 -1.12
N ILE A 38 -32.91 -7.40 -1.01
CA ILE A 38 -33.00 -8.31 0.15
C ILE A 38 -31.77 -9.22 0.20
N ASP A 39 -31.40 -9.84 -0.93
CA ASP A 39 -30.27 -10.76 -0.98
C ASP A 39 -28.94 -10.08 -0.63
N HIS A 40 -28.76 -8.81 -1.02
CA HIS A 40 -27.61 -8.01 -0.61
C HIS A 40 -27.59 -7.80 0.92
N LEU A 41 -28.72 -7.42 1.52
CA LEU A 41 -28.81 -7.19 2.97
C LEU A 41 -28.59 -8.48 3.76
N LEU A 42 -29.16 -9.60 3.30
CA LEU A 42 -28.88 -10.94 3.83
C LEU A 42 -27.39 -11.26 3.77
N GLY A 43 -26.74 -11.06 2.61
CA GLY A 43 -25.31 -11.27 2.47
C GLY A 43 -24.49 -10.47 3.49
N ASN A 44 -24.84 -9.20 3.69
CA ASN A 44 -24.18 -8.36 4.68
C ASN A 44 -24.42 -8.84 6.13
N ALA A 45 -25.63 -9.26 6.46
CA ALA A 45 -25.96 -9.79 7.79
C ALA A 45 -25.21 -11.11 8.07
N TYR A 46 -25.16 -12.01 7.09
CA TYR A 46 -24.37 -13.25 7.17
C TYR A 46 -22.87 -12.97 7.35
N MET A 47 -22.32 -11.96 6.66
CA MET A 47 -20.93 -11.53 6.87
C MET A 47 -20.69 -11.09 8.33
N LYS A 48 -21.64 -10.36 8.94
CA LYS A 48 -21.54 -9.89 10.33
C LYS A 48 -21.61 -11.03 11.34
N LEU A 49 -22.32 -12.11 11.02
CA LEU A 49 -22.39 -13.32 11.83
C LEU A 49 -21.23 -14.31 11.57
N GLY A 50 -20.31 -14.00 10.65
CA GLY A 50 -19.22 -14.90 10.27
C GLY A 50 -19.66 -16.11 9.43
N GLN A 51 -20.89 -16.10 8.91
CA GLN A 51 -21.43 -17.17 8.07
C GLN A 51 -21.05 -16.92 6.61
N PHE A 52 -19.78 -17.14 6.28
CA PHE A 52 -19.19 -16.69 5.02
C PHE A 52 -19.73 -17.41 3.77
N ASP A 53 -20.03 -18.71 3.83
CA ASP A 53 -20.64 -19.43 2.70
C ASP A 53 -22.08 -18.97 2.42
N SER A 54 -22.87 -18.74 3.48
CA SER A 54 -24.23 -18.17 3.37
C SER A 54 -24.16 -16.77 2.77
N ALA A 55 -23.20 -15.94 3.21
CA ALA A 55 -22.98 -14.61 2.66
C ALA A 55 -22.63 -14.66 1.17
N ALA A 56 -21.67 -15.50 0.78
CA ALA A 56 -21.29 -15.66 -0.62
C ALA A 56 -22.47 -16.09 -1.50
N SER A 57 -23.32 -16.99 -0.99
CA SER A 57 -24.53 -17.46 -1.67
C SER A 57 -25.57 -16.36 -1.81
N ALA A 58 -25.81 -15.58 -0.76
CA ALA A 58 -26.73 -14.44 -0.80
C ALA A 58 -26.26 -13.34 -1.77
N TYR A 59 -24.97 -12.99 -1.79
CA TYR A 59 -24.45 -12.05 -2.80
C TYR A 59 -24.56 -12.59 -4.23
N LYS A 60 -24.38 -13.90 -4.43
CA LYS A 60 -24.62 -14.55 -5.72
C LYS A 60 -26.09 -14.44 -6.15
N SER A 61 -27.04 -14.64 -5.23
CA SER A 61 -28.47 -14.42 -5.49
C SER A 61 -28.75 -12.95 -5.83
N ALA A 62 -28.12 -12.01 -5.13
CA ALA A 62 -28.26 -10.59 -5.44
C ALA A 62 -27.75 -10.23 -6.83
N LEU A 63 -26.67 -10.87 -7.28
CA LEU A 63 -26.12 -10.71 -8.63
C LEU A 63 -27.02 -11.29 -9.72
N ALA A 64 -27.94 -12.20 -9.40
CA ALA A 64 -28.92 -12.72 -10.35
C ALA A 64 -30.04 -11.72 -10.67
N ASP A 65 -30.25 -10.71 -9.81
CA ASP A 65 -31.15 -9.60 -10.07
C ASP A 65 -30.45 -8.50 -10.88
N ALA A 66 -30.53 -8.61 -12.21
CA ALA A 66 -29.93 -7.63 -13.12
C ALA A 66 -30.49 -6.21 -12.93
N SER A 67 -31.72 -6.07 -12.41
CA SER A 67 -32.36 -4.77 -12.22
C SER A 67 -31.79 -4.00 -11.03
N TYR A 68 -31.15 -4.69 -10.07
CA TYR A 68 -30.61 -4.08 -8.87
C TYR A 68 -29.34 -3.23 -9.11
N GLY A 69 -28.58 -3.53 -10.19
CA GLY A 69 -27.57 -2.60 -10.74
C GLY A 69 -26.35 -2.31 -9.84
N LYS A 70 -25.84 -3.29 -9.09
CA LYS A 70 -24.68 -3.14 -8.18
C LYS A 70 -23.59 -4.20 -8.36
N VAL A 71 -23.33 -4.60 -9.61
CA VAL A 71 -22.46 -5.74 -9.95
C VAL A 71 -21.10 -5.65 -9.26
N GLY A 72 -20.34 -4.57 -9.45
CA GLY A 72 -19.01 -4.44 -8.86
C GLY A 72 -18.98 -4.50 -7.33
N ALA A 73 -19.95 -3.86 -6.66
CA ALA A 73 -20.03 -3.89 -5.21
C ALA A 73 -20.41 -5.29 -4.67
N LEU A 74 -21.38 -5.95 -5.31
CA LEU A 74 -21.82 -7.28 -4.92
C LEU A 74 -20.75 -8.33 -5.19
N SER A 75 -20.09 -8.29 -6.36
CA SER A 75 -18.98 -9.18 -6.68
C SER A 75 -17.78 -8.97 -5.75
N THR A 76 -17.51 -7.72 -5.33
CA THR A 76 -16.50 -7.43 -4.29
C THR A 76 -16.86 -8.08 -2.96
N ASN A 77 -18.10 -7.93 -2.52
CA ASN A 77 -18.57 -8.49 -1.26
C ASN A 77 -18.60 -10.03 -1.29
N GLN A 78 -19.04 -10.62 -2.41
CA GLN A 78 -18.99 -12.06 -2.65
C GLN A 78 -17.55 -12.58 -2.58
N GLY A 79 -16.62 -11.90 -3.26
CA GLY A 79 -15.20 -12.26 -3.23
C GLY A 79 -14.61 -12.24 -1.82
N ARG A 80 -14.93 -11.21 -1.03
CA ARG A 80 -14.50 -11.12 0.38
C ARG A 80 -15.09 -12.24 1.24
N ALA A 81 -16.37 -12.58 1.03
CA ALA A 81 -17.01 -13.70 1.71
C ALA A 81 -16.33 -15.03 1.35
N LEU A 82 -16.06 -15.27 0.07
CA LEU A 82 -15.36 -16.46 -0.42
C LEU A 82 -13.93 -16.57 0.13
N LEU A 83 -13.20 -15.45 0.25
CA LEU A 83 -11.88 -15.45 0.91
C LEU A 83 -11.95 -15.84 2.38
N ALA A 84 -12.95 -15.32 3.09
CA ALA A 84 -13.16 -15.64 4.50
C ALA A 84 -13.60 -17.11 4.70
N ALA A 85 -14.32 -17.68 3.73
CA ALA A 85 -14.67 -19.10 3.67
C ALA A 85 -13.52 -20.00 3.18
N GLY A 86 -12.35 -19.45 2.81
CA GLY A 86 -11.21 -20.22 2.28
C GLY A 86 -11.34 -20.66 0.81
N ARG A 87 -12.38 -20.23 0.10
CA ARG A 87 -12.65 -20.55 -1.31
C ARG A 87 -11.93 -19.57 -2.23
N VAL A 88 -10.60 -19.56 -2.15
CA VAL A 88 -9.75 -18.49 -2.71
C VAL A 88 -9.87 -18.36 -4.24
N GLN A 89 -9.94 -19.47 -4.98
CA GLN A 89 -10.06 -19.43 -6.45
C GLN A 89 -11.38 -18.80 -6.92
N GLU A 90 -12.49 -19.14 -6.26
CA GLU A 90 -13.79 -18.52 -6.56
C GLU A 90 -13.82 -17.05 -6.17
N ALA A 91 -13.12 -16.68 -5.09
CA ALA A 91 -12.96 -15.28 -4.74
C ALA A 91 -12.22 -14.48 -5.82
N ILE A 92 -11.13 -15.03 -6.38
CA ILE A 92 -10.40 -14.40 -7.49
C ILE A 92 -11.33 -14.18 -8.67
N ALA A 93 -12.16 -15.16 -9.03
CA ALA A 93 -13.12 -15.01 -10.12
C ALA A 93 -14.14 -13.89 -9.83
N ALA A 94 -14.75 -13.88 -8.64
CA ALA A 94 -15.71 -12.84 -8.26
C ALA A 94 -15.07 -11.43 -8.23
N LEU A 95 -13.87 -11.30 -7.68
CA LEU A 95 -13.14 -10.03 -7.60
C LEU A 95 -12.67 -9.55 -8.97
N THR A 96 -12.31 -10.47 -9.87
CA THR A 96 -11.99 -10.15 -11.27
C THR A 96 -13.19 -9.55 -11.99
N ASN A 97 -14.39 -10.11 -11.80
CA ASN A 97 -15.62 -9.53 -12.32
C ASN A 97 -15.87 -8.12 -11.75
N ALA A 98 -15.58 -7.91 -10.46
CA ALA A 98 -15.78 -6.61 -9.82
C ALA A 98 -14.88 -5.52 -10.41
N VAL A 99 -13.62 -5.84 -10.75
CA VAL A 99 -12.68 -4.86 -11.34
C VAL A 99 -12.92 -4.61 -12.83
N GLN A 100 -13.67 -5.48 -13.50
CA GLN A 100 -14.12 -5.29 -14.89
C GLN A 100 -15.37 -4.40 -15.00
N ASP A 101 -16.11 -4.21 -13.91
CA ASP A 101 -17.26 -3.31 -13.88
C ASP A 101 -16.81 -1.85 -13.85
N VAL A 102 -16.82 -1.21 -15.03
CA VAL A 102 -16.45 0.20 -15.22
C VAL A 102 -17.36 1.16 -14.45
N SER A 103 -18.58 0.75 -14.10
CA SER A 103 -19.51 1.56 -13.30
C SER A 103 -19.22 1.50 -11.79
N TYR A 104 -18.32 0.60 -11.36
CA TYR A 104 -18.03 0.43 -9.95
C TYR A 104 -17.24 1.61 -9.39
N ALA A 105 -17.86 2.38 -8.50
CA ALA A 105 -17.30 3.62 -7.97
C ALA A 105 -16.08 3.46 -7.05
N THR A 106 -15.83 2.26 -6.50
CA THR A 106 -14.74 2.00 -5.54
C THR A 106 -13.94 0.74 -5.90
N PRO A 107 -13.35 0.65 -7.10
CA PRO A 107 -12.68 -0.56 -7.57
C PRO A 107 -11.43 -0.89 -6.74
N TYR A 108 -10.80 0.09 -6.07
CA TYR A 108 -9.73 -0.19 -5.10
C TYR A 108 -10.11 -1.23 -4.05
N LYS A 109 -11.38 -1.32 -3.63
CA LYS A 109 -11.81 -2.33 -2.63
C LYS A 109 -11.70 -3.75 -3.19
N ALA A 110 -12.08 -3.94 -4.45
CA ALA A 110 -11.92 -5.20 -5.15
C ALA A 110 -10.43 -5.52 -5.36
N GLN A 111 -9.64 -4.53 -5.78
CA GLN A 111 -8.20 -4.67 -5.98
C GLN A 111 -7.45 -5.06 -4.68
N LEU A 112 -7.79 -4.46 -3.53
CA LEU A 112 -7.22 -4.84 -2.23
C LEU A 112 -7.55 -6.29 -1.85
N ALA A 113 -8.81 -6.69 -2.04
CA ALA A 113 -9.23 -8.06 -1.77
C ALA A 113 -8.58 -9.05 -2.77
N LEU A 114 -8.41 -8.66 -4.02
CA LEU A 114 -7.77 -9.46 -5.06
C LEU A 114 -6.28 -9.65 -4.76
N GLY A 115 -5.61 -8.60 -4.27
CA GLY A 115 -4.24 -8.68 -3.76
C GLY A 115 -4.12 -9.74 -2.66
N SER A 116 -5.00 -9.69 -1.66
CA SER A 116 -5.01 -10.66 -0.56
C SER A 116 -5.32 -12.09 -1.03
N ALA A 117 -6.19 -12.23 -2.04
CA ALA A 117 -6.49 -13.51 -2.67
C ALA A 117 -5.26 -14.12 -3.34
N TYR A 118 -4.52 -13.31 -4.10
CA TYR A 118 -3.29 -13.74 -4.76
C TYR A 118 -2.18 -14.08 -3.77
N GLU A 119 -2.01 -13.31 -2.69
CA GLU A 119 -1.07 -13.65 -1.61
C GLU A 119 -1.36 -15.04 -0.99
N LYS A 120 -2.65 -15.35 -0.76
CA LYS A 120 -3.06 -16.65 -0.18
C LYS A 120 -2.70 -17.85 -1.06
N ILE A 121 -2.58 -17.69 -2.38
CA ILE A 121 -2.15 -18.74 -3.30
C ILE A 121 -0.66 -18.64 -3.67
N GLY A 122 0.07 -17.70 -3.06
CA GLY A 122 1.49 -17.48 -3.34
C GLY A 122 1.80 -16.76 -4.65
N ASP A 123 0.80 -16.20 -5.33
CA ASP A 123 0.99 -15.42 -6.56
C ASP A 123 1.35 -13.96 -6.22
N ILE A 124 2.55 -13.79 -5.68
CA ILE A 124 3.03 -12.48 -5.20
C ILE A 124 3.10 -11.44 -6.31
N ARG A 125 3.29 -11.87 -7.57
CA ARG A 125 3.33 -10.97 -8.73
C ARG A 125 1.97 -10.32 -8.97
N ASN A 126 0.92 -11.12 -9.08
CA ASN A 126 -0.42 -10.60 -9.30
C ASN A 126 -0.96 -9.87 -8.06
N ALA A 127 -0.56 -10.29 -6.86
CA ALA A 127 -0.82 -9.54 -5.63
C ALA A 127 -0.27 -8.11 -5.70
N GLY A 128 1.01 -7.96 -6.08
CA GLY A 128 1.64 -6.64 -6.26
C GLY A 128 0.95 -5.78 -7.31
N ILE A 129 0.50 -6.35 -8.43
CA ILE A 129 -0.26 -5.61 -9.45
C ILE A 129 -1.58 -5.08 -8.86
N ALA A 130 -2.31 -5.92 -8.14
CA ALA A 130 -3.59 -5.54 -7.53
C ALA A 130 -3.40 -4.45 -6.46
N TYR A 131 -2.42 -4.59 -5.56
CA TYR A 131 -2.11 -3.57 -4.56
C TYR A 131 -1.65 -2.25 -5.18
N ARG A 132 -0.84 -2.29 -6.25
CA ARG A 132 -0.46 -1.09 -7.00
C ARG A 132 -1.68 -0.40 -7.59
N ASN A 133 -2.60 -1.15 -8.19
CA ASN A 133 -3.83 -0.59 -8.75
C ASN A 133 -4.71 0.06 -7.66
N ALA A 134 -4.80 -0.55 -6.47
CA ALA A 134 -5.49 0.05 -5.33
C ALA A 134 -4.78 1.31 -4.80
N ALA A 135 -3.45 1.35 -4.80
CA ALA A 135 -2.67 2.48 -4.31
C ALA A 135 -2.79 3.73 -5.20
N VAL A 136 -2.95 3.56 -6.52
CA VAL A 136 -3.06 4.67 -7.47
C VAL A 136 -4.50 5.12 -7.73
N ASP A 137 -5.50 4.45 -7.17
CA ASP A 137 -6.90 4.83 -7.29
C ASP A 137 -7.18 6.08 -6.43
N GLU A 138 -7.57 7.19 -7.07
CA GLU A 138 -7.87 8.46 -6.41
C GLU A 138 -9.07 8.39 -5.45
N LYS A 139 -9.91 7.35 -5.55
CA LYS A 139 -11.04 7.11 -4.63
C LYS A 139 -10.63 6.31 -3.40
N ASN A 140 -9.40 5.78 -3.34
CA ASN A 140 -8.91 5.08 -2.18
C ASN A 140 -8.58 6.09 -1.05
N PRO A 141 -9.29 6.06 0.10
CA PRO A 141 -9.03 6.97 1.21
C PRO A 141 -7.77 6.59 2.01
N ASN A 142 -7.24 5.38 1.82
CA ASN A 142 -6.04 4.90 2.50
C ASN A 142 -5.10 4.20 1.49
N PRO A 143 -4.40 4.95 0.63
CA PRO A 143 -3.39 4.40 -0.25
C PRO A 143 -2.17 3.86 0.52
N SER A 144 -1.89 4.37 1.74
CA SER A 144 -0.79 3.92 2.58
C SER A 144 -0.83 2.41 2.83
N SER A 145 -2.00 1.87 3.23
CA SER A 145 -2.15 0.42 3.44
C SER A 145 -1.89 -0.41 2.18
N ALA A 146 -2.31 0.06 1.01
CA ALA A 146 -2.07 -0.62 -0.26
C ALA A 146 -0.58 -0.61 -0.63
N LEU A 147 0.11 0.51 -0.37
CA LEU A 147 1.55 0.68 -0.59
C LEU A 147 2.37 -0.20 0.36
N CYS A 148 1.95 -0.38 1.62
CA CYS A 148 2.58 -1.33 2.52
C CYS A 148 2.49 -2.78 2.00
N SER A 149 1.31 -3.22 1.56
CA SER A 149 1.15 -4.55 0.95
C SER A 149 1.97 -4.70 -0.35
N LEU A 150 2.06 -3.64 -1.15
CA LEU A 150 2.94 -3.61 -2.32
C LEU A 150 4.42 -3.74 -1.95
N GLY A 151 4.87 -3.05 -0.90
CA GLY A 151 6.22 -3.17 -0.36
C GLY A 151 6.53 -4.59 0.10
N ALA A 152 5.58 -5.24 0.79
CA ALA A 152 5.71 -6.63 1.20
C ALA A 152 5.80 -7.58 -0.01
N CYS A 153 5.01 -7.34 -1.07
CA CYS A 153 5.12 -8.07 -2.32
C CYS A 153 6.51 -7.90 -2.97
N PHE A 154 7.07 -6.69 -2.99
CA PHE A 154 8.43 -6.47 -3.50
C PHE A 154 9.49 -7.19 -2.67
N MET A 155 9.35 -7.23 -1.34
CA MET A 155 10.22 -8.04 -0.48
C MET A 155 10.13 -9.53 -0.82
N GLY A 156 8.92 -10.07 -0.99
CA GLY A 156 8.70 -11.45 -1.39
C GLY A 156 9.24 -11.80 -2.79
N LEU A 157 9.37 -10.80 -3.68
CA LEU A 157 9.96 -10.93 -5.01
C LEU A 157 11.48 -10.67 -5.03
N ASN A 158 12.12 -10.53 -3.87
CA ASN A 158 13.54 -10.18 -3.73
C ASN A 158 13.90 -8.86 -4.45
N ARG A 159 13.01 -7.86 -4.35
CA ARG A 159 13.16 -6.51 -4.92
C ARG A 159 13.20 -5.45 -3.81
N PRO A 160 14.21 -5.48 -2.92
CA PRO A 160 14.21 -4.65 -1.72
C PRO A 160 14.29 -3.14 -2.01
N VAL A 161 14.92 -2.72 -3.11
CA VAL A 161 14.97 -1.30 -3.51
C VAL A 161 13.58 -0.78 -3.87
N ASP A 162 12.78 -1.56 -4.60
CA ASP A 162 11.40 -1.18 -4.91
C ASP A 162 10.51 -1.19 -3.66
N ALA A 163 10.77 -2.12 -2.72
CA ALA A 163 10.08 -2.16 -1.44
C ALA A 163 10.33 -0.90 -0.61
N VAL A 164 11.59 -0.43 -0.55
CA VAL A 164 11.95 0.84 0.11
C VAL A 164 11.11 1.99 -0.45
N GLU A 165 11.02 2.14 -1.77
CA GLU A 165 10.25 3.22 -2.37
C GLU A 165 8.75 3.11 -2.08
N ALA A 166 8.19 1.89 -2.09
CA ALA A 166 6.80 1.65 -1.73
C ALA A 166 6.50 2.03 -0.27
N TYR A 167 7.34 1.63 0.69
CA TYR A 167 7.17 1.95 2.10
C TYR A 167 7.38 3.44 2.41
N ARG A 168 8.36 4.10 1.77
CA ARG A 168 8.52 5.56 1.91
C ARG A 168 7.31 6.31 1.36
N THR A 169 6.77 5.86 0.23
CA THR A 169 5.53 6.43 -0.31
C THR A 169 4.35 6.14 0.62
N ALA A 170 4.30 4.97 1.27
CA ALA A 170 3.26 4.67 2.26
C ALA A 170 3.31 5.64 3.45
N LEU A 171 4.50 6.00 3.94
CA LEU A 171 4.69 7.01 4.98
C LEU A 171 4.26 8.41 4.54
N ASP A 172 4.47 8.80 3.28
CA ASP A 172 3.98 10.07 2.72
C ASP A 172 2.43 10.17 2.75
N PHE A 173 1.73 9.04 2.75
CA PHE A 173 0.26 8.95 2.82
C PHE A 173 -0.27 8.52 4.19
N ALA A 174 0.59 8.28 5.17
CA ALA A 174 0.18 7.82 6.49
C ALA A 174 -0.59 8.93 7.22
N ASN A 175 -1.78 8.59 7.71
CA ASN A 175 -2.55 9.44 8.59
C ASN A 175 -2.00 9.37 10.03
N PRO A 176 -2.26 10.37 10.88
CA PRO A 176 -1.83 10.36 12.29
C PRO A 176 -2.36 9.16 13.11
N LEU A 177 -3.43 8.52 12.64
CA LEU A 177 -4.00 7.30 13.24
C LEU A 177 -3.35 6.01 12.71
N ASP A 178 -2.57 6.09 11.62
CA ASP A 178 -1.90 4.93 11.05
C ASP A 178 -0.69 4.57 11.92
N ASN A 179 -0.49 3.27 12.12
CA ASN A 179 0.64 2.72 12.86
C ASN A 179 1.93 2.86 12.04
N SER A 180 2.43 4.10 11.93
CA SER A 180 3.64 4.47 11.20
C SER A 180 4.86 3.69 11.69
N ASN A 181 4.87 3.32 12.98
CA ASN A 181 5.92 2.51 13.59
C ASN A 181 6.08 1.15 12.89
N LYS A 182 4.95 0.48 12.56
CA LYS A 182 4.99 -0.75 11.76
C LYS A 182 5.58 -0.52 10.38
N ILE A 183 5.21 0.58 9.71
CA ILE A 183 5.72 0.91 8.37
C ILE A 183 7.22 1.18 8.42
N TYR A 184 7.71 1.89 9.45
CA TYR A 184 9.13 2.10 9.67
C TYR A 184 9.89 0.80 9.95
N ALA A 185 9.31 -0.14 10.70
CA ALA A 185 9.93 -1.44 10.94
C ALA A 185 10.03 -2.28 9.65
N ASP A 186 8.98 -2.28 8.82
CA ASP A 186 8.97 -2.95 7.52
C ASP A 186 9.96 -2.28 6.53
N LEU A 187 10.09 -0.94 6.59
CA LEU A 187 11.08 -0.17 5.85
C LEU A 187 12.52 -0.50 6.30
N GLY A 188 12.75 -0.66 7.61
CA GLY A 188 14.05 -1.08 8.16
C GLY A 188 14.49 -2.44 7.62
N LEU A 189 13.57 -3.42 7.56
CA LEU A 189 13.84 -4.72 6.94
C LEU A 189 14.19 -4.57 5.45
N ALA A 190 13.48 -3.72 4.72
CA ALA A 190 13.76 -3.46 3.31
C ALA A 190 15.13 -2.82 3.09
N TYR A 191 15.55 -1.88 3.96
CA TYR A 191 16.88 -1.30 3.92
C TYR A 191 17.99 -2.31 4.22
N VAL A 192 17.80 -3.21 5.21
CA VAL A 192 18.76 -4.29 5.46
C VAL A 192 18.90 -5.17 4.23
N ALA A 193 17.80 -5.59 3.61
CA ALA A 193 17.82 -6.41 2.39
C ALA A 193 18.44 -5.67 1.19
N ALA A 194 18.36 -4.34 1.15
CA ALA A 194 19.02 -3.49 0.15
C ALA A 194 20.49 -3.15 0.48
N ASN A 195 21.06 -3.73 1.54
CA ASN A 195 22.41 -3.44 2.06
C ASN A 195 22.64 -1.97 2.48
N ARG A 196 21.58 -1.27 2.91
CA ARG A 196 21.60 0.15 3.32
C ARG A 196 21.53 0.26 4.85
N MET A 197 22.58 -0.20 5.52
CA MET A 197 22.59 -0.43 6.97
C MET A 197 22.32 0.83 7.80
N SER A 198 22.88 1.98 7.40
CA SER A 198 22.65 3.26 8.11
C SER A 198 21.18 3.66 8.11
N GLU A 199 20.53 3.60 6.94
CA GLU A 199 19.11 3.93 6.81
C GLU A 199 18.20 2.90 7.49
N ALA A 200 18.63 1.63 7.54
CA ALA A 200 17.93 0.60 8.31
C ALA A 200 17.91 0.93 9.81
N VAL A 201 19.06 1.34 10.37
CA VAL A 201 19.17 1.75 11.78
C VAL A 201 18.29 2.96 12.07
N ASP A 202 18.28 3.96 11.19
CA ASP A 202 17.40 5.13 11.33
C ASP A 202 15.92 4.72 11.31
N ALA A 203 15.52 3.86 10.38
CA ALA A 203 14.14 3.39 10.26
C ALA A 203 13.69 2.59 11.50
N PHE A 204 14.50 1.66 12.01
CA PHE A 204 14.17 0.92 13.23
C PHE A 204 14.15 1.82 14.47
N THR A 205 15.01 2.83 14.52
CA THR A 205 15.00 3.83 15.60
C THR A 205 13.71 4.64 15.57
N HIS A 206 13.27 5.08 14.39
CA HIS A 206 11.96 5.73 14.22
C HIS A 206 10.81 4.81 14.64
N ALA A 207 10.85 3.53 14.26
CA ALA A 207 9.81 2.56 14.61
C ALA A 207 9.62 2.38 16.13
N THR A 208 10.66 2.62 16.93
CA THR A 208 10.65 2.39 18.39
C THR A 208 10.73 3.66 19.23
N ALA A 209 10.77 4.83 18.58
CA ALA A 209 11.10 6.11 19.22
C ALA A 209 10.14 6.51 20.35
N ASP A 210 8.85 6.18 20.23
CA ASP A 210 7.83 6.51 21.23
C ASP A 210 7.64 5.41 22.31
N GLY A 211 8.34 4.27 22.19
CA GLY A 211 8.24 3.13 23.09
C GLY A 211 6.92 2.35 23.03
N SER A 212 5.97 2.74 22.17
CA SER A 212 4.67 2.07 22.02
C SER A 212 4.72 0.82 21.14
N PHE A 213 5.75 0.74 20.29
CA PHE A 213 5.95 -0.35 19.35
C PHE A 213 7.17 -1.19 19.71
N VAL A 214 6.99 -2.50 19.75
CA VAL A 214 8.05 -3.47 20.01
C VAL A 214 8.35 -4.22 18.71
N LEU A 215 9.61 -4.21 18.29
CA LEU A 215 10.06 -4.95 17.12
C LEU A 215 9.83 -6.45 17.30
N ALA A 216 9.35 -7.13 16.25
CA ALA A 216 9.32 -8.58 16.23
C ALA A 216 10.74 -9.16 16.27
N ASN A 217 10.92 -10.40 16.71
CA ASN A 217 12.25 -11.03 16.85
C ASN A 217 13.12 -10.92 15.58
N GLN A 218 12.53 -11.11 14.40
CA GLN A 218 13.23 -10.95 13.12
C GLN A 218 13.69 -9.50 12.89
N GLN A 219 12.82 -8.52 13.16
CA GLN A 219 13.12 -7.10 13.02
C GLN A 219 14.20 -6.67 14.01
N GLN A 220 14.12 -7.13 15.26
CA GLN A 220 15.13 -6.88 16.29
C GLN A 220 16.49 -7.45 15.89
N SER A 221 16.53 -8.70 15.42
CA SER A 221 17.78 -9.31 14.92
C SER A 221 18.36 -8.55 13.72
N ALA A 222 17.51 -8.08 12.80
CA ALA A 222 17.96 -7.29 11.66
C ALA A 222 18.50 -5.91 12.09
N PHE A 223 17.87 -5.29 13.08
CA PHE A 223 18.31 -4.03 13.65
C PHE A 223 19.68 -4.16 14.33
N ASP A 224 19.88 -5.19 15.16
CA ASP A 224 21.14 -5.44 15.84
C ASP A 224 22.26 -5.77 14.86
N ALA A 225 21.96 -6.56 13.81
CA ALA A 225 22.90 -6.84 12.73
C ALA A 225 23.32 -5.57 11.98
N ALA A 226 22.37 -4.69 11.65
CA ALA A 226 22.66 -3.43 10.98
C ALA A 226 23.55 -2.50 11.84
N ARG A 227 23.28 -2.42 13.15
CA ARG A 227 24.11 -1.66 14.10
C ARG A 227 25.54 -2.23 14.22
N LYS A 228 25.67 -3.56 14.28
CA LYS A 228 26.98 -4.24 14.28
C LYS A 228 27.75 -3.93 13.00
N ALA A 229 27.10 -3.97 11.84
CA ALA A 229 27.71 -3.66 10.56
C ALA A 229 28.24 -2.22 10.49
N ILE A 230 27.45 -1.23 10.93
CA ILE A 230 27.89 0.18 10.99
C ILE A 230 29.09 0.34 11.92
N THR A 231 29.05 -0.27 13.10
CA THR A 231 30.13 -0.18 14.09
C THR A 231 31.42 -0.80 13.56
N ALA A 232 31.32 -1.96 12.88
CA ALA A 232 32.46 -2.61 12.26
C ALA A 232 33.10 -1.70 11.19
N MET A 233 32.29 -1.13 10.28
CA MET A 233 32.76 -0.18 9.26
C MET A 233 33.44 1.05 9.88
N ALA A 234 32.89 1.62 10.94
CA ALA A 234 33.46 2.78 11.62
C ALA A 234 34.77 2.47 12.39
N SER A 235 34.94 1.23 12.83
CA SER A 235 36.08 0.83 13.67
C SER A 235 37.39 0.57 12.90
N GLY A 236 37.34 0.48 11.56
CA GLY A 236 38.50 0.16 10.73
C GLY A 236 39.15 -1.19 11.02
N LYS A 237 38.53 -2.04 11.83
CA LYS A 237 39.04 -3.37 12.17
C LYS A 237 38.80 -4.33 11.00
N PRO A 238 39.74 -5.26 10.72
CA PRO A 238 39.53 -6.32 9.73
C PRO A 238 38.21 -7.05 10.03
N SER A 239 37.49 -7.48 9.00
CA SER A 239 36.28 -8.28 9.21
C SER A 239 36.59 -9.55 10.01
N GLU A 240 35.61 -10.19 10.65
CA GLU A 240 35.85 -11.45 11.38
C GLU A 240 36.49 -12.51 10.47
N THR A 241 36.14 -12.51 9.19
CA THR A 241 36.77 -13.34 8.15
C THR A 241 38.23 -12.96 7.93
N ASP A 242 38.54 -11.67 7.81
CA ASP A 242 39.92 -11.20 7.63
C ASP A 242 40.78 -11.47 8.87
N ALA A 243 40.22 -11.28 10.06
CA ALA A 243 40.87 -11.58 11.33
C ALA A 243 41.12 -13.10 11.48
N PHE A 244 40.16 -13.94 11.05
CA PHE A 244 40.33 -15.38 11.03
C PHE A 244 41.37 -15.82 9.99
N LEU A 245 41.35 -15.26 8.78
CA LEU A 245 42.35 -15.53 7.74
C LEU A 245 43.74 -15.09 8.21
N GLN A 246 43.87 -13.90 8.80
CA GLN A 246 45.12 -13.45 9.42
C GLN A 246 45.58 -14.40 10.53
N ALA A 247 44.68 -14.83 11.42
CA ALA A 247 45.01 -15.77 12.50
C ALA A 247 45.40 -17.16 11.97
N ALA A 248 44.83 -17.59 10.85
CA ALA A 248 45.18 -18.82 10.15
C ALA A 248 46.43 -18.67 9.25
N GLY A 249 47.10 -17.51 9.27
CA GLY A 249 48.32 -17.23 8.52
C GLY A 249 48.11 -16.83 7.07
N TYR A 250 46.85 -16.65 6.62
CA TYR A 250 46.44 -16.28 5.26
C TYR A 250 46.43 -14.77 4.99
N GLY A 251 47.00 -13.94 5.88
CA GLY A 251 46.96 -12.48 5.77
C GLY A 251 48.20 -11.80 5.18
N ALA A 252 49.23 -12.56 4.78
CA ALA A 252 50.53 -12.02 4.36
C ALA A 252 50.77 -12.05 2.84
N TYR A 253 49.83 -12.57 2.06
CA TYR A 253 49.97 -12.75 0.61
C TYR A 253 48.69 -12.31 -0.09
N ASP A 254 48.85 -11.39 -1.04
CA ASP A 254 47.79 -11.04 -1.99
C ASP A 254 47.49 -12.29 -2.83
N PRO A 255 46.25 -12.84 -2.83
CA PRO A 255 45.90 -14.02 -3.63
C PRO A 255 46.13 -13.83 -5.13
N LEU A 256 46.21 -12.58 -5.60
CA LEU A 256 46.46 -12.21 -7.00
C LEU A 256 47.93 -11.89 -7.29
N ASP A 257 48.75 -11.66 -6.26
CA ASP A 257 50.22 -11.64 -6.35
C ASP A 257 50.85 -12.53 -5.25
N PRO A 258 50.83 -13.85 -5.43
CA PRO A 258 51.37 -14.80 -4.44
C PRO A 258 52.91 -14.73 -4.32
N THR A 259 53.59 -13.92 -5.13
CA THR A 259 55.05 -13.84 -5.22
C THR A 259 55.62 -12.50 -4.77
N GLY A 260 54.80 -11.46 -4.66
CA GLY A 260 55.20 -10.09 -4.33
C GLY A 260 56.13 -9.45 -5.37
N MET A 261 56.21 -10.02 -6.57
CA MET A 261 57.19 -9.69 -7.61
C MET A 261 56.62 -8.73 -8.67
N SER A 262 55.30 -8.51 -8.70
CA SER A 262 54.67 -7.78 -9.80
C SER A 262 54.97 -6.29 -9.79
N GLY A 263 55.28 -5.69 -8.63
CA GLY A 263 55.73 -4.29 -8.51
C GLY A 263 54.73 -3.22 -8.99
N GLU A 264 53.64 -3.63 -9.62
CA GLU A 264 52.51 -2.80 -10.01
C GLU A 264 51.45 -2.94 -8.93
N LEU A 265 51.47 -2.00 -7.99
CA LEU A 265 50.27 -1.67 -7.22
C LEU A 265 49.14 -1.51 -8.24
N ILE A 266 48.15 -2.39 -8.19
CA ILE A 266 46.83 -2.11 -8.74
C ILE A 266 46.51 -0.69 -8.25
N PRO A 267 46.14 0.26 -9.13
CA PRO A 267 45.84 1.62 -8.71
C PRO A 267 44.89 1.53 -7.51
N SER A 268 45.21 2.26 -6.43
CA SER A 268 44.39 2.20 -5.22
C SER A 268 42.93 2.48 -5.61
N ALA A 269 41.97 2.05 -4.81
CA ALA A 269 40.57 2.37 -5.07
C ALA A 269 40.34 3.90 -5.22
N GLU A 270 41.28 4.72 -4.76
CA GLU A 270 41.32 6.18 -4.91
C GLU A 270 41.83 6.63 -6.30
N ASP A 271 42.67 5.84 -6.98
CA ASP A 271 43.21 6.11 -8.32
C ASP A 271 42.29 5.67 -9.47
N THR A 272 41.35 4.75 -9.23
CA THR A 272 40.43 4.24 -10.26
C THR A 272 39.22 5.15 -10.53
N GLY A 273 39.10 6.26 -9.78
CA GLY A 273 37.99 7.21 -9.92
C GLY A 273 36.61 6.65 -9.58
N PHE A 274 36.52 5.41 -9.08
CA PHE A 274 35.25 4.73 -8.81
C PHE A 274 34.61 5.15 -7.48
N PHE A 275 35.40 5.66 -6.52
CA PHE A 275 34.95 6.09 -5.18
C PHE A 275 35.22 7.55 -4.83
N GLN A 276 35.77 8.38 -5.73
CA GLN A 276 35.95 9.82 -5.47
C GLN A 276 34.66 10.62 -5.72
N ILE A 277 33.55 10.24 -5.08
CA ILE A 277 32.44 11.19 -4.94
C ILE A 277 32.71 11.97 -3.67
N THR A 278 33.24 13.18 -3.81
CA THR A 278 33.45 14.07 -2.66
C THR A 278 32.12 14.37 -1.98
N GLU A 279 32.14 14.70 -0.68
CA GLU A 279 30.92 15.07 0.05
C GLU A 279 30.18 16.25 -0.63
N GLN A 280 30.92 17.14 -1.29
CA GLN A 280 30.37 18.21 -2.12
C GLN A 280 29.63 17.68 -3.37
N GLU A 281 30.18 16.68 -4.07
CA GLU A 281 29.53 16.05 -5.22
C GLU A 281 28.30 15.22 -4.81
N ILE A 282 28.32 14.54 -3.66
CA ILE A 282 27.12 13.89 -3.10
C ILE A 282 26.03 14.93 -2.82
N ILE A 283 26.38 16.08 -2.23
CA ILE A 283 25.43 17.16 -1.95
C ILE A 283 24.93 17.79 -3.27
N GLU A 284 25.78 17.96 -4.28
CA GLU A 284 25.36 18.45 -5.60
C GLU A 284 24.47 17.46 -6.34
N GLN A 285 24.76 16.17 -6.24
CA GLN A 285 23.97 15.11 -6.84
C GLN A 285 22.62 14.96 -6.13
N ASP A 286 22.57 15.00 -4.79
CA ASP A 286 21.29 15.04 -4.06
C ASP A 286 20.51 16.34 -4.33
N LYS A 287 21.18 17.48 -4.56
CA LYS A 287 20.51 18.72 -5.04
C LYS A 287 19.98 18.58 -6.47
N LYS A 288 20.71 17.95 -7.39
CA LYS A 288 20.25 17.63 -8.75
C LYS A 288 19.08 16.66 -8.72
N ASP A 289 19.17 15.60 -7.91
CA ASP A 289 18.12 14.59 -7.75
C ASP A 289 16.91 15.15 -7.02
N LYS A 290 17.08 16.08 -6.07
CA LYS A 290 15.96 16.86 -5.48
C LYS A 290 15.30 17.77 -6.52
N LYS A 291 16.07 18.40 -7.42
CA LYS A 291 15.50 19.19 -8.54
C LYS A 291 14.74 18.30 -9.53
N ILE A 292 15.26 17.11 -9.84
CA ILE A 292 14.60 16.12 -10.70
C ILE A 292 13.33 15.57 -10.03
N ARG A 293 13.38 15.20 -8.74
CA ARG A 293 12.21 14.79 -7.93
C ARG A 293 11.14 15.88 -7.86
N ARG A 294 11.54 17.16 -7.74
CA ARG A 294 10.62 18.31 -7.84
C ARG A 294 10.00 18.46 -9.24
N LYS A 295 10.74 18.13 -10.31
CA LYS A 295 10.27 18.18 -11.70
C LYS A 295 9.28 17.06 -12.03
N HIS A 296 9.40 15.89 -11.39
CA HIS A 296 8.46 14.76 -11.53
C HIS A 296 7.25 14.84 -10.59
N ARG A 297 7.32 15.60 -9.49
CA ARG A 297 6.13 15.93 -8.69
C ARG A 297 5.31 16.99 -9.42
N HIS A 298 4.27 16.57 -10.15
CA HIS A 298 3.25 17.45 -10.77
C HIS A 298 2.51 18.38 -9.78
N THR A 299 2.86 18.38 -8.49
CA THR A 299 2.37 19.31 -7.46
C THR A 299 2.39 20.78 -7.90
N GLY A 300 3.47 21.28 -8.52
CA GLY A 300 3.53 22.67 -8.98
C GLY A 300 2.57 22.99 -10.13
N LEU A 301 2.45 22.06 -11.10
CA LEU A 301 1.51 22.17 -12.20
C LEU A 301 0.06 22.07 -11.71
N LYS A 302 -0.21 21.17 -10.75
CA LYS A 302 -1.52 21.04 -10.09
C LYS A 302 -1.91 22.33 -9.38
N VAL A 303 -1.01 22.91 -8.57
CA VAL A 303 -1.24 24.21 -7.89
C VAL A 303 -1.48 25.33 -8.90
N PHE A 304 -0.69 25.40 -9.98
CA PHE A 304 -0.87 26.40 -11.03
C PHE A 304 -2.23 26.27 -11.75
N ILE A 305 -2.63 25.05 -12.12
CA ILE A 305 -3.93 24.79 -12.75
C ILE A 305 -5.07 25.15 -11.79
N THR A 306 -4.97 24.82 -10.50
CA THR A 306 -5.97 25.20 -9.50
C THR A 306 -6.10 26.71 -9.38
N ILE A 307 -4.99 27.45 -9.32
CA ILE A 307 -5.00 28.93 -9.27
C ILE A 307 -5.61 29.51 -10.55
N LEU A 308 -5.27 28.95 -11.73
CA LEU A 308 -5.81 29.39 -13.01
C LEU A 308 -7.34 29.18 -13.10
N ILE A 309 -7.84 28.02 -12.64
CA ILE A 309 -9.28 27.74 -12.58
C ILE A 309 -9.98 28.71 -11.64
N LEU A 310 -9.41 28.97 -10.46
CA LEU A 310 -9.97 29.95 -9.51
C LEU A 310 -10.02 31.37 -10.09
N LEU A 311 -8.98 31.78 -10.84
CA LEU A 311 -8.97 33.07 -11.53
C LEU A 311 -10.05 33.15 -12.62
N ILE A 312 -10.22 32.10 -13.42
CA ILE A 312 -11.26 32.05 -14.46
C ILE A 312 -12.66 32.12 -13.83
N LEU A 313 -12.88 31.39 -12.73
CA LEU A 313 -14.15 31.44 -11.99
C LEU A 313 -14.40 32.82 -11.37
N ALA A 314 -13.37 33.47 -10.81
CA ALA A 314 -13.49 34.81 -10.26
C ALA A 314 -13.81 35.86 -11.34
N VAL A 315 -13.13 35.81 -12.48
CA VAL A 315 -13.39 36.71 -13.63
C VAL A 315 -14.77 36.45 -14.23
N GLY A 316 -15.16 35.18 -14.39
CA GLY A 316 -16.49 34.80 -14.86
C GLY A 316 -17.60 35.25 -13.90
N GLY A 317 -17.38 35.10 -12.60
CA GLY A 317 -18.29 35.58 -11.55
C GLY A 317 -18.42 37.11 -11.54
N ALA A 318 -17.32 37.83 -11.66
CA ALA A 318 -17.32 39.29 -11.76
C ALA A 318 -18.02 39.79 -13.03
N GLY A 319 -17.77 39.15 -14.18
CA GLY A 319 -18.45 39.45 -15.44
C GLY A 319 -19.96 39.17 -15.39
N TYR A 320 -20.36 38.07 -14.75
CA TYR A 320 -21.77 37.75 -14.52
C TYR A 320 -22.45 38.75 -13.59
N ALA A 321 -21.78 39.15 -12.50
CA ALA A 321 -22.27 40.16 -11.58
C ALA A 321 -22.41 41.53 -12.26
N TYR A 322 -21.46 41.89 -13.14
CA TYR A 322 -21.54 43.08 -13.98
C TYR A 322 -22.73 43.04 -14.95
N TYR A 323 -22.92 41.92 -15.66
CA TYR A 323 -24.07 41.72 -16.56
C TYR A 323 -25.42 41.79 -15.83
N ARG A 324 -25.47 41.29 -14.59
CA ARG A 324 -26.65 41.34 -13.72
C ARG A 324 -26.87 42.68 -13.01
N GLY A 325 -25.97 43.66 -13.19
CA GLY A 325 -26.12 45.00 -12.64
C GLY A 325 -25.71 45.18 -11.18
N TYR A 326 -25.01 44.21 -10.58
CA TYR A 326 -24.57 44.28 -9.17
C TYR A 326 -23.36 45.20 -8.91
N GLY A 327 -22.84 45.89 -9.94
CA GLY A 327 -21.56 46.61 -9.88
C GLY A 327 -21.61 48.14 -9.92
N TRP A 328 -22.79 48.77 -9.97
CA TRP A 328 -22.88 50.24 -9.94
C TRP A 328 -23.01 50.73 -8.50
N PRO A 329 -22.09 51.58 -8.00
CA PRO A 329 -22.45 52.48 -6.92
C PRO A 329 -23.44 53.48 -7.53
N THR A 330 -24.72 53.38 -7.18
CA THR A 330 -25.68 54.43 -7.50
C THR A 330 -25.21 55.71 -6.82
N GLN A 331 -24.64 56.63 -7.60
CA GLN A 331 -24.44 58.00 -7.15
C GLN A 331 -25.83 58.59 -6.91
N GLN A 332 -26.14 58.81 -5.64
CA GLN A 332 -27.19 59.73 -5.22
C GLN A 332 -26.79 61.16 -5.59
#